data_AF-A0A3P1CGH6-F1
#
_entry.id   AF-A0A3P1CGH6-F1
#
_cell.length_a   1.000
_cell.length_b   1.000
_cell.length_c   1.000
_cell.angle_alpha   90.00
_cell.angle_beta   90.00
_cell.angle_gamma   90.00
#
_symmetry.space_group_name_H-M   'P 1'
#
loop_
_entity.id
_entity.type
_entity.pdbx_description
1 polymer ?
#
loop_
_entity_poly.entity_id
_entity_poly.type
_entity_poly.pdbx_seq_one_letter_code
_entity_poly.pdbx_strand_id
1 'polypeptide(L)'
;MRKGKTILIFLLLGSCVDPYRPPEILARNTYLVVDGFLNGSGVSSVRLSRTQNLPDGKKPTVETKASVKVEGEKGESQTFIDQGDGIYALANGGLQVGQKYRLSIRTAAGRTYASDYITIKKTPEIDTVSWKAQDQGIQFYVTTHDPDNNTKYYRWNYEETWEFYSSDNSQFEYLKKAFVYRQENIYHCWRTEKSPGISVGSSTQLTQDVINKFPLVVVSNSASNRLRIRYSLLVRQYALTQEAFEYWQNLKKNTESLGSIFDPQPFQVIGNIHGVTDPTEPVVGYLGGYTVEEKRIFVNSTELPTTWRIPTGYESCRADTFLLNPPPTKVAAADMADAGWLPISGVLSPTGVVYAYLMGPPSCVDCRTFGTTTKPGFW
;
A
#
# COMPACT_ATOMS: atom_id res chain seq x y z
N MET A 1 -62.67 -42.41 -0.93
CA MET A 1 -61.72 -41.27 -1.05
C MET A 1 -60.58 -41.44 -0.06
N ARG A 2 -59.46 -42.05 -0.47
CA ARG A 2 -58.23 -42.16 0.33
C ARG A 2 -57.26 -41.08 -0.14
N LYS A 3 -57.05 -40.03 0.66
CA LYS A 3 -56.06 -38.99 0.39
C LYS A 3 -54.68 -39.51 0.77
N GLY A 4 -53.86 -39.88 -0.22
CA GLY A 4 -52.45 -40.21 -0.02
C GLY A 4 -51.67 -38.94 0.33
N LYS A 5 -50.94 -38.96 1.46
CA LYS A 5 -49.96 -37.94 1.80
C LYS A 5 -48.66 -38.27 1.07
N THR A 6 -48.33 -37.51 0.04
CA THR A 6 -47.00 -37.54 -0.58
C THR A 6 -46.06 -36.71 0.28
N ILE A 7 -45.11 -37.37 0.96
CA ILE A 7 -44.02 -36.72 1.70
C ILE A 7 -42.86 -36.54 0.72
N LEU A 8 -42.56 -35.30 0.37
CA LEU A 8 -41.41 -34.94 -0.46
C LEU A 8 -40.18 -34.79 0.44
N ILE A 9 -39.28 -35.76 0.40
CA ILE A 9 -37.97 -35.72 1.09
C ILE A 9 -37.01 -34.93 0.20
N PHE A 10 -36.63 -33.73 0.65
CA PHE A 10 -35.62 -32.89 0.01
C PHE A 10 -34.23 -33.38 0.45
N LEU A 11 -33.54 -34.13 -0.41
CA LEU A 11 -32.15 -34.56 -0.18
C LEU A 11 -31.22 -33.35 -0.41
N LEU A 12 -30.78 -32.70 0.66
CA LEU A 12 -29.73 -31.68 0.63
C LEU A 12 -28.37 -32.37 0.48
N LEU A 13 -27.90 -32.52 -0.76
CA LEU A 13 -26.53 -32.93 -1.04
C LEU A 13 -25.60 -31.75 -0.72
N GLY A 14 -25.06 -31.72 0.49
CA GLY A 14 -23.98 -30.81 0.86
C GLY A 14 -22.66 -31.30 0.28
N SER A 15 -22.30 -30.84 -0.92
CA SER A 15 -20.92 -30.95 -1.39
C SER A 15 -20.11 -29.78 -0.85
N CYS A 16 -19.50 -29.95 0.32
CA CYS A 16 -18.35 -29.13 0.68
C CYS A 16 -17.24 -29.49 -0.31
N VAL A 17 -16.94 -28.57 -1.22
CA VAL A 17 -15.73 -28.66 -2.05
C VAL A 17 -14.56 -28.52 -1.09
N ASP A 18 -13.86 -29.62 -0.82
CA ASP A 18 -12.67 -29.57 0.01
C ASP A 18 -11.57 -28.85 -0.79
N PRO A 19 -11.02 -27.72 -0.31
CA PRO A 19 -9.99 -27.03 -1.05
C PRO A 19 -8.79 -27.97 -1.20
N TYR A 20 -8.42 -28.26 -2.44
CA TYR A 20 -7.19 -29.00 -2.72
C TYR A 20 -6.01 -28.22 -2.15
N ARG A 21 -5.40 -28.75 -1.09
CA ARG A 21 -4.16 -28.24 -0.51
C ARG A 21 -3.03 -29.08 -1.08
N PRO A 22 -2.32 -28.62 -2.13
CA PRO A 22 -1.14 -29.34 -2.59
C PRO A 22 -0.17 -29.54 -1.40
N PRO A 23 0.54 -30.66 -1.33
CA PRO A 23 1.52 -30.89 -0.27
C PRO A 23 2.52 -29.74 -0.21
N GLU A 24 2.86 -29.31 0.99
CA GLU A 24 3.74 -28.16 1.23
C GLU A 24 5.10 -28.39 0.56
N ILE A 25 5.44 -27.54 -0.42
CA ILE A 25 6.78 -27.53 -1.01
C ILE A 25 7.66 -26.70 -0.07
N LEU A 26 8.34 -27.39 0.84
CA LEU A 26 9.34 -26.76 1.72
C LEU A 26 10.67 -26.68 0.96
N ALA A 27 11.01 -25.48 0.50
CA ALA A 27 12.34 -25.22 0.00
C ALA A 27 13.33 -25.21 1.18
N ARG A 28 14.37 -26.05 1.13
CA ARG A 28 15.46 -26.02 2.11
C ARG A 28 16.36 -24.80 1.96
N ASN A 29 16.39 -24.20 0.77
CA ASN A 29 17.24 -23.06 0.43
C ASN A 29 16.41 -21.78 0.36
N THR A 30 16.98 -20.68 0.85
CA THR A 30 16.43 -19.33 0.69
C THR A 30 17.29 -18.53 -0.29
N TYR A 31 16.65 -17.93 -1.29
CA TYR A 31 17.33 -17.23 -2.37
C TYR A 31 17.34 -15.73 -2.13
N LEU A 32 18.32 -15.03 -2.71
CA LEU A 32 18.39 -13.58 -2.61
C LEU A 32 17.24 -12.95 -3.42
N VAL A 33 16.55 -12.01 -2.80
CA VAL A 33 15.54 -11.15 -3.41
C VAL A 33 16.07 -9.72 -3.42
N VAL A 34 16.10 -9.11 -4.60
CA VAL A 34 16.60 -7.74 -4.82
C VAL A 34 15.50 -6.90 -5.44
N ASP A 35 14.96 -5.96 -4.68
CA ASP A 35 14.01 -4.96 -5.19
C ASP A 35 14.70 -3.59 -5.19
N GLY A 36 15.03 -3.05 -6.36
CA GLY A 36 15.79 -1.81 -6.41
C GLY A 36 15.75 -1.06 -7.73
N PHE A 37 16.14 0.20 -7.65
CA PHE A 37 16.25 1.09 -8.81
C PHE A 37 17.40 2.08 -8.64
N LEU A 38 17.98 2.46 -9.76
CA LEU A 38 18.94 3.55 -9.90
C LEU A 38 18.21 4.82 -10.35
N ASN A 39 18.42 5.91 -9.62
CA ASN A 39 17.81 7.20 -9.90
C ASN A 39 18.84 8.20 -10.45
N GLY A 40 18.60 8.71 -11.67
CA GLY A 40 19.47 9.69 -12.32
C GLY A 40 19.37 11.11 -11.78
N SER A 41 18.33 11.43 -11.00
CA SER A 41 18.06 12.78 -10.49
C SER A 41 17.72 12.84 -9.00
N GLY A 42 17.95 11.75 -8.27
CA GLY A 42 17.54 11.63 -6.87
C GLY A 42 18.18 10.46 -6.15
N VAL A 43 17.54 10.01 -5.09
CA VAL A 43 18.02 8.87 -4.29
C VAL A 43 17.76 7.56 -5.04
N SER A 44 18.79 6.73 -5.16
CA SER A 44 18.65 5.33 -5.59
C SER A 44 18.43 4.45 -4.38
N SER A 45 17.64 3.39 -4.51
CA SER A 45 17.32 2.49 -3.39
C SER A 45 17.31 1.04 -3.83
N VAL A 46 17.84 0.18 -2.98
CA VAL A 46 17.85 -1.28 -3.12
C VAL A 46 17.45 -1.90 -1.80
N ARG A 47 16.43 -2.76 -1.81
CA ARG A 47 16.05 -3.60 -0.68
C ARG A 47 16.49 -5.03 -0.93
N LEU A 48 17.23 -5.59 0.02
CA LEU A 48 17.70 -6.98 -0.01
C LEU A 48 16.92 -7.81 1.02
N SER A 49 16.39 -8.93 0.57
CA SER A 49 15.71 -9.90 1.43
C SER A 49 15.92 -11.32 0.94
N ARG A 50 15.33 -12.29 1.64
CA ARG A 50 15.40 -13.71 1.31
C ARG A 50 14.00 -14.28 1.07
N THR A 51 13.91 -15.20 0.12
CA THR A 51 12.68 -15.96 -0.10
C THR A 51 12.31 -16.73 1.17
N GLN A 52 11.01 -16.94 1.39
CA GLN A 52 10.48 -17.77 2.47
C GLN A 52 9.44 -18.73 1.93
N ASN A 53 9.10 -19.77 2.70
CA ASN A 53 8.04 -20.68 2.31
C ASN A 53 6.68 -19.98 2.47
N LEU A 54 5.73 -20.26 1.58
CA LEU A 54 4.39 -19.64 1.60
C LEU A 54 3.64 -19.78 2.94
N PRO A 55 3.72 -20.92 3.67
CA PRO A 55 3.07 -21.06 4.97
C PRO A 55 3.67 -20.19 6.08
N ASP A 56 4.86 -19.61 5.88
CA ASP A 56 5.47 -18.73 6.86
C ASP A 56 4.67 -17.42 6.95
N GLY A 57 3.82 -17.29 7.98
CA GLY A 57 3.06 -16.06 8.24
C GLY A 57 3.91 -14.88 8.76
N LYS A 58 5.24 -15.01 8.77
CA LYS A 58 6.18 -13.96 9.19
C LYS A 58 6.60 -13.12 7.97
N LYS A 59 7.15 -11.94 8.24
CA LYS A 59 7.77 -11.13 7.18
C LYS A 59 9.03 -11.83 6.64
N PRO A 60 9.34 -11.67 5.34
CA PRO A 60 10.60 -12.14 4.76
C PRO A 60 11.81 -11.69 5.54
N THR A 61 12.78 -12.59 5.69
CA THR A 61 14.04 -12.26 6.36
C THR A 61 14.80 -11.27 5.50
N VAL A 62 15.24 -10.16 6.09
CA VAL A 62 16.03 -9.14 5.41
C VAL A 62 17.50 -9.55 5.34
N GLU A 63 18.16 -9.23 4.24
CA GLU A 63 19.61 -9.42 4.08
C GLU A 63 20.29 -8.12 4.54
N THR A 64 21.13 -8.21 5.58
CA THR A 64 21.77 -7.05 6.22
C THR A 64 23.29 -7.17 6.16
N LYS A 65 23.99 -6.04 6.35
CA LYS A 65 25.47 -5.97 6.29
C LYS A 65 26.06 -6.43 4.95
N ALA A 66 25.29 -6.35 3.87
CA ALA A 66 25.81 -6.54 2.52
C ALA A 66 26.60 -5.30 2.07
N SER A 67 27.63 -5.51 1.26
CA SER A 67 28.27 -4.44 0.51
C SER A 67 27.54 -4.28 -0.82
N VAL A 68 26.90 -3.13 -1.03
CA VAL A 68 26.10 -2.84 -2.22
C VAL A 68 26.72 -1.67 -2.96
N LYS A 69 27.02 -1.87 -4.24
CA LYS A 69 27.67 -0.87 -5.10
C LYS A 69 26.95 -0.73 -6.43
N VAL A 70 26.97 0.48 -6.97
CA VAL A 70 26.72 0.71 -8.40
C VAL A 70 28.06 0.85 -9.12
N GLU A 71 28.15 0.27 -10.30
CA GLU A 71 29.33 0.30 -11.17
C GLU A 71 28.92 0.80 -12.55
N GLY A 72 29.58 1.85 -13.04
CA GLY A 72 29.39 2.35 -14.40
C GLY A 72 30.30 1.64 -15.41
N GLU A 73 29.95 1.71 -16.70
CA GLU A 73 30.76 1.11 -17.76
C GLU A 73 32.15 1.76 -17.92
N LYS A 74 32.38 2.98 -17.39
CA LYS A 74 33.65 3.70 -17.47
C LYS A 74 34.55 3.47 -16.24
N GLY A 75 34.19 2.53 -15.37
CA GLY A 75 34.98 2.11 -14.21
C GLY A 75 34.71 2.90 -12.93
N GLU A 76 33.80 3.88 -12.96
CA GLU A 76 33.32 4.55 -11.76
C GLU A 76 32.50 3.60 -10.88
N SER A 77 32.63 3.72 -9.56
CA SER A 77 31.83 2.94 -8.62
C SER A 77 31.46 3.77 -7.40
N GLN A 78 30.24 3.56 -6.91
CA GLN A 78 29.72 4.22 -5.72
C GLN A 78 29.06 3.19 -4.81
N THR A 79 29.19 3.39 -3.50
CA THR A 79 28.70 2.45 -2.49
C THR A 79 27.42 2.98 -1.87
N PHE A 80 26.40 2.13 -1.78
CA PHE A 80 25.17 2.44 -1.07
C PHE A 80 25.40 2.38 0.45
N ILE A 81 24.68 3.21 1.18
CA ILE A 81 24.68 3.26 2.64
C ILE A 81 23.55 2.38 3.16
N ASP A 82 23.87 1.44 4.06
CA ASP A 82 22.89 0.62 4.78
C ASP A 82 22.05 1.51 5.71
N GLN A 83 20.73 1.54 5.49
CA GLN A 83 19.75 2.29 6.29
C GLN A 83 19.03 1.40 7.31
N GLY A 84 19.40 0.11 7.41
CA GLY A 84 18.67 -0.90 8.17
C GLY A 84 17.48 -1.50 7.42
N ASP A 85 16.86 -2.53 8.00
CA ASP A 85 15.74 -3.30 7.42
C ASP A 85 16.02 -3.84 5.99
N GLY A 86 17.29 -4.12 5.69
CA GLY A 86 17.75 -4.56 4.37
C GLY A 86 17.69 -3.48 3.29
N ILE A 87 17.49 -2.21 3.64
CA ILE A 87 17.42 -1.08 2.72
C ILE A 87 18.80 -0.44 2.59
N TYR A 88 19.26 -0.33 1.35
CA TYR A 88 20.48 0.32 0.94
C TYR A 88 20.12 1.53 0.09
N ALA A 89 20.66 2.70 0.43
CA ALA A 89 20.38 3.95 -0.26
C ALA A 89 21.66 4.61 -0.77
N LEU A 90 21.61 5.12 -1.99
CA LEU A 90 22.64 5.97 -2.56
C LEU A 90 22.01 7.36 -2.72
N ALA A 91 22.46 8.31 -1.90
CA ALA A 91 22.14 9.72 -2.08
C ALA A 91 22.59 10.16 -3.48
N ASN A 92 21.92 11.15 -4.08
CA ASN A 92 22.09 11.55 -5.49
C ASN A 92 23.55 11.43 -5.97
N GLY A 93 23.85 10.28 -6.58
CA GLY A 93 25.21 9.86 -6.90
C GLY A 93 25.73 10.50 -8.17
N GLY A 94 24.94 11.40 -8.80
CA GLY A 94 25.27 11.92 -10.12
C GLY A 94 25.26 10.84 -11.20
N LEU A 95 24.38 9.84 -11.09
CA LEU A 95 24.18 8.84 -12.14
C LEU A 95 23.62 9.54 -13.38
N GLN A 96 24.27 9.37 -14.53
CA GLN A 96 23.98 10.15 -15.72
C GLN A 96 22.92 9.46 -16.59
N VAL A 97 21.92 10.22 -17.03
CA VAL A 97 20.93 9.77 -17.99
C VAL A 97 21.62 9.33 -19.29
N GLY A 98 21.17 8.21 -19.86
CA GLY A 98 21.73 7.62 -21.08
C GLY A 98 23.00 6.79 -20.85
N GLN A 99 23.61 6.84 -19.67
CA GLN A 99 24.72 5.95 -19.31
C GLN A 99 24.22 4.64 -18.71
N LYS A 100 25.07 3.62 -18.81
CA LYS A 100 24.80 2.29 -18.29
C LYS A 100 25.51 2.04 -16.98
N TYR A 101 24.77 1.41 -16.06
CA TYR A 101 25.25 1.04 -14.75
C TYR A 101 24.76 -0.37 -14.40
N ARG A 102 25.46 -1.04 -13.50
CA ARG A 102 25.00 -2.28 -12.89
C ARG A 102 25.11 -2.22 -11.38
N LEU A 103 24.35 -3.06 -10.71
CA LEU A 103 24.46 -3.29 -9.27
C LEU A 103 25.42 -4.45 -9.00
N SER A 104 26.25 -4.31 -7.97
CA SER A 104 27.19 -5.30 -7.47
C SER A 104 26.93 -5.48 -5.98
N ILE A 105 26.63 -6.71 -5.57
CA ILE A 105 26.24 -7.05 -4.19
C ILE A 105 27.18 -8.12 -3.66
N ARG A 106 27.75 -7.90 -2.48
CA ARG A 106 28.45 -8.93 -1.70
C ARG A 106 27.77 -9.09 -0.35
N THR A 107 27.15 -10.24 -0.12
CA THR A 107 26.46 -10.57 1.13
C THR A 107 27.44 -10.75 2.28
N ALA A 108 26.95 -10.67 3.52
CA ALA A 108 27.76 -10.93 4.71
C ALA A 108 28.32 -12.36 4.73
N ALA A 109 27.60 -13.31 4.13
CA ALA A 109 28.04 -14.70 3.96
C ALA A 109 29.10 -14.89 2.84
N GLY A 110 29.51 -13.83 2.16
CA GLY A 110 30.56 -13.86 1.14
C GLY A 110 30.11 -14.24 -0.27
N ARG A 111 28.80 -14.46 -0.51
CA ARG A 111 28.25 -14.67 -1.86
C ARG A 111 28.15 -13.34 -2.59
N THR A 112 28.52 -13.33 -3.87
CA THR A 112 28.53 -12.17 -4.75
C THR A 112 27.48 -12.30 -5.85
N TYR A 113 26.82 -11.19 -6.18
CA TYR A 113 25.82 -11.07 -7.23
C TYR A 113 26.07 -9.81 -8.05
N ALA A 114 25.66 -9.83 -9.31
CA ALA A 114 25.69 -8.66 -10.18
C ALA A 114 24.42 -8.59 -11.02
N SER A 115 23.95 -7.38 -11.29
CA SER A 115 22.94 -7.17 -12.31
C SER A 115 23.58 -7.09 -13.70
N ASP A 116 22.76 -7.23 -14.73
CA ASP A 116 23.07 -6.72 -16.05
C ASP A 116 23.28 -5.21 -16.02
N TYR A 117 23.97 -4.69 -17.03
CA TYR A 117 24.05 -3.26 -17.26
C TYR A 117 22.71 -2.72 -17.76
N ILE A 118 22.18 -1.73 -17.07
CA ILE A 118 20.94 -1.03 -17.42
C ILE A 118 21.20 0.44 -17.69
N THR A 119 20.48 0.99 -18.66
CA THR A 119 20.58 2.41 -19.02
C THR A 119 19.66 3.24 -18.14
N ILE A 120 20.16 4.37 -17.60
CA ILE A 120 19.31 5.33 -16.89
C ILE A 120 18.45 6.09 -17.90
N LYS A 121 17.13 5.88 -17.86
CA LYS A 121 16.16 6.56 -18.72
C LYS A 121 15.78 7.93 -18.15
N LYS A 122 15.62 8.94 -19.01
CA LYS A 122 14.91 10.17 -18.62
C LYS A 122 13.42 9.86 -18.62
N THR A 123 12.76 10.13 -17.50
CA THR A 123 11.31 10.09 -17.41
C THR A 123 10.72 11.39 -17.95
N PRO A 124 9.81 11.32 -18.93
CA PRO A 124 9.08 12.50 -19.40
C PRO A 124 8.16 13.07 -18.31
N GLU A 125 7.87 14.36 -18.38
CA GLU A 125 6.99 15.02 -17.43
C GLU A 125 5.55 14.46 -17.46
N ILE A 126 4.84 14.61 -16.33
CA ILE A 126 3.42 14.29 -16.26
C ILE A 126 2.61 15.50 -16.73
N ASP A 127 2.02 15.41 -17.92
CA ASP A 127 1.18 16.46 -18.49
C ASP A 127 0.02 16.79 -17.56
N THR A 128 -0.77 15.77 -17.19
CA THR A 128 -1.92 15.93 -16.30
C THR A 128 -2.17 14.69 -15.47
N VAL A 129 -2.55 14.92 -14.21
CA VAL A 129 -3.31 13.95 -13.42
C VAL A 129 -4.72 14.52 -13.32
N SER A 130 -5.70 13.76 -13.78
CA SER A 130 -7.10 14.19 -13.84
C SER A 130 -8.00 13.15 -13.20
N TRP A 131 -9.23 13.52 -12.89
CA TRP A 131 -10.23 12.59 -12.38
C TRP A 131 -11.58 12.83 -13.03
N LYS A 132 -12.42 11.80 -13.03
CA LYS A 132 -13.80 11.87 -13.47
C LYS A 132 -14.70 11.13 -12.49
N ALA A 133 -15.78 11.77 -12.06
CA ALA A 133 -16.84 11.10 -11.32
C ALA A 133 -17.58 10.09 -12.22
N GLN A 134 -17.82 8.91 -11.67
CA GLN A 134 -18.56 7.79 -12.25
C GLN A 134 -19.53 7.24 -11.20
N ASP A 135 -20.43 6.33 -11.57
CA ASP A 135 -21.50 5.87 -10.67
C ASP A 135 -21.00 5.31 -9.33
N GLN A 136 -19.87 4.62 -9.34
CA GLN A 136 -19.30 3.92 -8.18
C GLN A 136 -18.15 4.67 -7.48
N GLY A 137 -17.84 5.91 -7.88
CA GLY A 137 -16.72 6.66 -7.33
C GLY A 137 -16.04 7.58 -8.32
N ILE A 138 -14.82 8.01 -8.02
CA ILE A 138 -13.99 8.78 -8.95
C ILE A 138 -12.91 7.89 -9.55
N GLN A 139 -12.71 7.99 -10.86
CA GLN A 139 -11.60 7.37 -11.57
C GLN A 139 -10.52 8.42 -11.81
N PHE A 140 -9.30 8.15 -11.36
CA PHE A 140 -8.12 8.94 -11.67
C PHE A 140 -7.43 8.47 -12.94
N TYR A 141 -6.89 9.42 -13.70
CA TYR A 141 -6.17 9.20 -14.93
C TYR A 141 -4.85 9.96 -14.95
N VAL A 142 -3.87 9.41 -15.65
CA VAL A 142 -2.62 10.09 -15.98
C VAL A 142 -2.47 10.25 -17.49
N THR A 143 -2.02 11.43 -17.91
CA THR A 143 -1.62 11.72 -19.29
C THR A 143 -0.17 12.19 -19.30
N THR A 144 0.61 11.69 -20.23
CA THR A 144 2.02 12.05 -20.45
C THR A 144 2.38 11.87 -21.92
N HIS A 145 3.41 12.57 -22.38
CA HIS A 145 4.01 12.36 -23.68
C HIS A 145 5.53 12.52 -23.62
N ASP A 146 6.23 11.92 -24.57
CA ASP A 146 7.65 12.15 -24.82
C ASP A 146 7.83 12.81 -26.21
N PRO A 147 8.07 14.12 -26.29
CA PRO A 147 8.21 14.81 -27.59
C PRO A 147 9.42 14.31 -28.38
N ASP A 148 10.45 13.78 -27.70
CA ASP A 148 11.66 13.27 -28.31
C ASP A 148 11.51 11.78 -28.70
N ASN A 149 10.37 11.16 -28.39
CA ASN A 149 10.04 9.78 -28.74
C ASN A 149 11.08 8.76 -28.20
N ASN A 150 11.73 9.11 -27.08
CA ASN A 150 12.79 8.30 -26.48
C ASN A 150 12.24 7.21 -25.56
N THR A 151 10.98 7.26 -25.14
CA THR A 151 10.41 6.40 -24.08
C THR A 151 9.06 5.83 -24.44
N LYS A 152 9.03 4.58 -24.91
CA LYS A 152 7.77 3.91 -25.28
C LYS A 152 7.08 3.14 -24.16
N TYR A 153 7.71 3.04 -23.00
CA TYR A 153 7.27 2.19 -21.90
C TYR A 153 7.28 2.96 -20.59
N TYR A 154 6.18 2.85 -19.86
CA TYR A 154 5.93 3.64 -18.67
C TYR A 154 5.46 2.74 -17.53
N ARG A 155 5.81 3.16 -16.32
CA ARG A 155 5.25 2.63 -15.08
C ARG A 155 4.80 3.79 -14.21
N TRP A 156 3.70 3.55 -13.49
CA TRP A 156 3.20 4.45 -12.48
C TRP A 156 3.04 3.73 -11.15
N ASN A 157 3.26 4.47 -10.09
CA ASN A 157 2.68 4.16 -8.80
C ASN A 157 2.02 5.43 -8.26
N TYR A 158 1.27 5.28 -7.18
CA TYR A 158 0.68 6.42 -6.51
C TYR A 158 0.74 6.26 -5.00
N GLU A 159 0.61 7.39 -4.33
CA GLU A 159 0.43 7.49 -2.90
C GLU A 159 -0.82 8.34 -2.66
N GLU A 160 -1.77 7.77 -1.93
CA GLU A 160 -3.01 8.42 -1.60
C GLU A 160 -3.01 8.85 -0.13
N THR A 161 -3.58 10.02 0.14
CA THR A 161 -3.75 10.54 1.49
C THR A 161 -5.13 11.14 1.63
N TRP A 162 -5.85 10.82 2.70
CA TRP A 162 -7.15 11.41 2.98
C TRP A 162 -7.32 11.83 4.42
N GLU A 163 -8.12 12.87 4.60
CA GLU A 163 -8.54 13.41 5.89
C GLU A 163 -9.83 12.72 6.36
N PHE A 164 -9.89 12.39 7.65
CA PHE A 164 -11.07 11.77 8.26
C PHE A 164 -11.18 12.15 9.74
N TYR A 165 -12.40 12.05 10.27
CA TYR A 165 -12.68 12.14 11.70
C TYR A 165 -13.04 10.77 12.26
N SER A 166 -12.77 10.53 13.54
CA SER A 166 -13.39 9.39 14.26
C SER A 166 -14.91 9.60 14.39
N SER A 167 -15.63 8.57 14.85
CA SER A 167 -17.09 8.65 15.04
C SER A 167 -17.47 9.75 16.03
N ASP A 168 -16.71 9.84 17.11
CA ASP A 168 -17.06 10.63 18.28
C ASP A 168 -15.86 11.44 18.76
N ASN A 169 -16.09 12.73 19.05
CA ASN A 169 -15.05 13.61 19.59
C ASN A 169 -14.92 13.41 21.11
N SER A 170 -13.84 12.74 21.54
CA SER A 170 -13.56 12.46 22.94
C SER A 170 -13.07 13.71 23.68
N GLN A 171 -13.91 14.20 24.59
CA GLN A 171 -13.60 15.33 25.48
C GLN A 171 -12.86 14.88 26.75
N PHE A 172 -12.87 13.60 27.07
CA PHE A 172 -12.33 13.04 28.31
C PHE A 172 -11.31 11.93 28.05
N GLU A 173 -10.45 11.69 29.02
CA GLU A 173 -9.59 10.52 29.10
C GLU A 173 -9.58 9.95 30.51
N TYR A 174 -9.26 8.66 30.62
CA TYR A 174 -9.20 7.98 31.91
C TYR A 174 -7.74 7.74 32.29
N LEU A 175 -7.24 8.51 33.24
CA LEU A 175 -5.86 8.49 33.69
C LEU A 175 -5.79 8.35 35.21
N LYS A 176 -4.90 7.49 35.70
CA LYS A 176 -4.67 7.29 37.15
C LYS A 176 -5.98 7.11 37.94
N LYS A 177 -6.89 6.30 37.38
CA LYS A 177 -8.23 6.01 37.93
C LYS A 177 -9.19 7.20 38.00
N ALA A 178 -8.93 8.28 37.25
CA ALA A 178 -9.78 9.47 37.19
C ALA A 178 -10.13 9.84 35.74
N PHE A 179 -11.36 10.31 35.55
CA PHE A 179 -11.79 10.93 34.30
C PHE A 179 -11.36 12.39 34.30
N VAL A 180 -10.57 12.78 33.31
CA VAL A 180 -10.03 14.14 33.16
C VAL A 180 -10.27 14.66 31.75
N TYR A 181 -10.24 15.98 31.58
CA TYR A 181 -10.37 16.57 30.24
C TYR A 181 -9.17 16.22 29.37
N ARG A 182 -9.47 15.66 28.20
CA ARG A 182 -8.47 15.30 27.20
C ARG A 182 -7.82 16.55 26.62
N GLN A 183 -6.49 16.57 26.57
CA GLN A 183 -5.71 17.63 25.91
C GLN A 183 -5.22 17.23 24.52
N GLU A 184 -5.15 15.92 24.25
CA GLU A 184 -4.70 15.39 22.97
C GLU A 184 -5.85 15.31 21.95
N ASN A 185 -5.60 15.74 20.71
CA ASN A 185 -6.53 15.48 19.62
C ASN A 185 -6.44 14.02 19.18
N ILE A 186 -7.53 13.28 19.32
CA ILE A 186 -7.69 11.91 18.80
C ILE A 186 -8.86 11.79 17.82
N TYR A 187 -9.43 12.93 17.43
CA TYR A 187 -10.65 13.02 16.63
C TYR A 187 -10.35 13.26 15.14
N HIS A 188 -9.31 14.03 14.82
CA HIS A 188 -9.00 14.45 13.45
C HIS A 188 -7.66 13.87 12.97
N CYS A 189 -7.70 13.04 11.92
CA CYS A 189 -6.55 12.31 11.41
C CYS A 189 -6.42 12.32 9.88
N TRP A 190 -5.23 11.94 9.42
CA TRP A 190 -4.90 11.59 8.05
C TRP A 190 -4.43 10.15 7.95
N ARG A 191 -4.72 9.50 6.82
CA ARG A 191 -4.19 8.17 6.48
C ARG A 191 -3.54 8.24 5.12
N THR A 192 -2.35 7.66 5.01
CA THR A 192 -1.59 7.57 3.77
C THR A 192 -1.37 6.11 3.40
N GLU A 193 -1.67 5.77 2.15
CA GLU A 193 -1.45 4.44 1.59
C GLU A 193 -0.70 4.53 0.26
N LYS A 194 0.08 3.49 -0.03
CA LYS A 194 0.77 3.33 -1.32
C LYS A 194 -0.07 2.46 -2.24
N SER A 195 0.08 2.67 -3.54
CA SER A 195 -0.61 1.88 -4.56
C SER A 195 -0.39 0.38 -4.35
N PRO A 196 -1.46 -0.43 -4.30
CA PRO A 196 -1.35 -1.86 -4.02
C PRO A 196 -0.91 -2.69 -5.24
N GLY A 197 -0.97 -2.12 -6.45
CA GLY A 197 -0.74 -2.84 -7.70
C GLY A 197 0.27 -2.18 -8.65
N ILE A 198 0.55 -2.88 -9.73
CA ILE A 198 1.49 -2.53 -10.79
C ILE A 198 0.71 -1.87 -11.93
N SER A 199 0.98 -0.58 -12.15
CA SER A 199 0.46 0.16 -13.32
C SER A 199 1.57 0.31 -14.36
N VAL A 200 1.44 -0.37 -15.48
CA VAL A 200 2.36 -0.29 -16.63
C VAL A 200 1.59 -0.07 -17.91
N GLY A 201 2.16 0.71 -18.82
CA GLY A 201 1.57 1.03 -20.13
C GLY A 201 2.63 1.35 -21.17
N SER A 202 2.24 1.32 -22.44
CA SER A 202 3.15 1.55 -23.57
C SER A 202 2.48 2.31 -24.70
N SER A 203 3.25 3.13 -25.40
CA SER A 203 2.85 3.88 -26.61
C SER A 203 3.36 3.23 -27.90
N THR A 204 3.87 1.99 -27.84
CA THR A 204 4.46 1.26 -28.98
C THR A 204 3.51 1.04 -30.15
N GLN A 205 2.20 1.00 -29.90
CA GLN A 205 1.17 0.86 -30.93
C GLN A 205 0.68 2.20 -31.48
N LEU A 206 1.28 3.31 -31.05
CA LEU A 206 0.91 4.67 -31.43
C LEU A 206 2.03 5.32 -32.23
N THR A 207 1.66 6.12 -33.23
CA THR A 207 2.62 6.89 -34.04
C THR A 207 3.36 7.93 -33.21
N GLN A 208 2.67 8.55 -32.24
CA GLN A 208 3.24 9.50 -31.31
C GLN A 208 3.44 8.86 -29.95
N ASP A 209 4.47 9.29 -29.23
CA ASP A 209 4.73 8.86 -27.86
C ASP A 209 3.83 9.56 -26.86
N VAL A 210 2.55 9.14 -26.83
CA VAL A 210 1.53 9.77 -25.99
C VAL A 210 0.75 8.68 -25.27
N ILE A 211 0.72 8.77 -23.95
CA ILE A 211 -0.22 8.03 -23.11
C ILE A 211 -1.32 9.00 -22.71
N ASN A 212 -2.52 8.84 -23.26
CA ASN A 212 -3.65 9.71 -22.97
C ASN A 212 -4.64 9.04 -22.02
N LYS A 213 -4.86 9.64 -20.85
CA LYS A 213 -5.83 9.22 -19.83
C LYS A 213 -5.73 7.73 -19.48
N PHE A 214 -4.53 7.27 -19.14
CA PHE A 214 -4.33 5.94 -18.58
C PHE A 214 -5.04 5.83 -17.22
N PRO A 215 -5.91 4.83 -16.99
CA PRO A 215 -6.65 4.70 -15.74
C PRO A 215 -5.75 4.17 -14.61
N LEU A 216 -5.62 4.93 -13.52
CA LEU A 216 -4.77 4.58 -12.38
C LEU A 216 -5.54 3.88 -11.25
N VAL A 217 -6.52 4.55 -10.67
CA VAL A 217 -7.23 4.07 -9.49
C VAL A 217 -8.66 4.59 -9.46
N VAL A 218 -9.58 3.71 -9.01
CA VAL A 218 -10.94 4.06 -8.65
C VAL A 218 -11.03 4.21 -7.14
N VAL A 219 -11.51 5.35 -6.67
CA VAL A 219 -11.82 5.55 -5.26
C VAL A 219 -13.33 5.50 -5.09
N SER A 220 -13.80 4.48 -4.35
CA SER A 220 -15.23 4.23 -4.19
C SER A 220 -15.95 5.31 -3.39
N ASN A 221 -17.15 5.68 -3.84
CA ASN A 221 -18.06 6.60 -3.13
C ASN A 221 -18.92 5.90 -2.06
N SER A 222 -18.89 4.57 -1.95
CA SER A 222 -19.79 3.78 -1.08
C SER A 222 -19.06 2.76 -0.22
N ALA A 223 -17.88 2.29 -0.63
CA ALA A 223 -17.10 1.30 0.11
C ALA A 223 -16.04 1.91 1.04
N SER A 224 -15.82 3.23 1.01
CA SER A 224 -14.77 3.89 1.79
C SER A 224 -15.10 5.32 2.15
N ASN A 225 -14.48 5.84 3.22
CA ASN A 225 -14.60 7.24 3.66
C ASN A 225 -13.58 8.18 3.00
N ARG A 226 -12.76 7.69 2.07
CA ARG A 226 -11.60 8.42 1.51
C ARG A 226 -11.96 9.74 0.83
N LEU A 227 -13.17 9.82 0.26
CA LEU A 227 -13.67 10.98 -0.45
C LEU A 227 -14.52 11.93 0.41
N ARG A 228 -14.68 11.63 1.71
CA ARG A 228 -15.67 12.29 2.57
C ARG A 228 -15.35 13.76 2.85
N ILE A 229 -14.06 14.10 3.00
CA ILE A 229 -13.61 15.45 3.38
C ILE A 229 -12.72 16.02 2.28
N ARG A 230 -11.47 15.53 2.21
CA ARG A 230 -10.50 15.92 1.21
C ARG A 230 -9.55 14.75 0.97
N TYR A 231 -9.20 14.56 -0.28
CA TYR A 231 -8.37 13.46 -0.79
C TYR A 231 -7.20 14.04 -1.58
N SER A 232 -6.04 13.42 -1.48
CA SER A 232 -4.84 13.74 -2.24
C SER A 232 -4.31 12.51 -2.94
N LEU A 233 -3.87 12.67 -4.19
CA LEU A 233 -3.18 11.65 -4.95
C LEU A 233 -1.85 12.20 -5.45
N LEU A 234 -0.74 11.58 -5.05
CA LEU A 234 0.58 11.79 -5.64
C LEU A 234 0.86 10.66 -6.62
N VAL A 235 0.95 10.98 -7.90
CA VAL A 235 1.36 10.03 -8.93
C VAL A 235 2.86 10.18 -9.14
N ARG A 236 3.57 9.04 -9.19
CA ARG A 236 4.97 8.99 -9.61
C ARG A 236 5.06 8.21 -10.91
N GLN A 237 5.80 8.75 -11.87
CA GLN A 237 5.99 8.20 -13.20
C GLN A 237 7.44 7.77 -13.38
N TYR A 238 7.62 6.69 -14.16
CA TYR A 238 8.92 6.11 -14.49
C TYR A 238 8.97 5.73 -15.96
N ALA A 239 10.03 6.15 -16.65
CA ALA A 239 10.40 5.62 -17.96
C ALA A 239 11.08 4.26 -17.82
N LEU A 240 10.63 3.28 -18.60
CA LEU A 240 11.18 1.93 -18.61
C LEU A 240 11.95 1.66 -19.90
N THR A 241 12.93 0.75 -19.81
CA THR A 241 13.41 0.02 -20.99
C THR A 241 12.39 -1.06 -21.37
N GLN A 242 12.53 -1.65 -22.54
CA GLN A 242 11.64 -2.73 -22.96
C GLN A 242 11.71 -3.93 -22.01
N GLU A 243 12.92 -4.32 -21.61
CA GLU A 243 13.17 -5.46 -20.72
C GLU A 243 12.56 -5.22 -19.35
N ALA A 244 12.67 -3.99 -18.83
CA ALA A 244 12.04 -3.61 -17.57
C ALA A 244 10.51 -3.65 -17.68
N PHE A 245 9.94 -3.21 -18.80
CA PHE A 245 8.50 -3.27 -19.05
C PHE A 245 7.98 -4.72 -19.09
N GLU A 246 8.68 -5.60 -19.80
CA GLU A 246 8.35 -7.02 -19.88
C GLU A 246 8.43 -7.69 -18.49
N TYR A 247 9.45 -7.37 -17.69
CA TYR A 247 9.56 -7.82 -16.31
C TYR A 247 8.34 -7.40 -15.48
N TRP A 248 7.98 -6.10 -15.48
CA TRP A 248 6.84 -5.61 -14.70
C TRP A 248 5.50 -6.17 -15.20
N GLN A 249 5.35 -6.37 -16.51
CA GLN A 249 4.15 -6.96 -17.09
C GLN A 249 4.00 -8.43 -16.68
N ASN A 250 5.09 -9.20 -16.68
CA ASN A 250 5.10 -10.59 -16.24
C ASN A 250 4.87 -10.70 -14.72
N LEU A 251 5.47 -9.80 -13.94
CA LEU A 251 5.22 -9.72 -12.51
C LEU A 251 3.74 -9.44 -12.22
N LYS A 252 3.15 -8.45 -12.89
CA LYS A 252 1.72 -8.13 -12.78
C LYS A 252 0.84 -9.35 -13.09
N LYS A 253 1.10 -10.05 -14.20
CA LYS A 253 0.35 -11.26 -14.58
C LYS A 253 0.40 -12.35 -13.49
N ASN A 254 1.54 -12.50 -12.84
CA ASN A 254 1.75 -13.51 -11.80
C ASN A 254 1.18 -13.12 -10.43
N THR A 255 1.16 -11.83 -10.07
CA THR A 255 0.79 -11.39 -8.72
C THR A 255 -0.64 -10.87 -8.60
N GLU A 256 -1.25 -10.43 -9.69
CA GLU A 256 -2.58 -9.80 -9.68
C GLU A 256 -3.67 -10.66 -10.34
N SER A 257 -3.37 -11.91 -10.70
CA SER A 257 -4.40 -12.87 -11.11
C SER A 257 -5.29 -13.21 -9.91
N LEU A 258 -6.61 -13.07 -10.08
CA LEU A 258 -7.60 -13.09 -9.00
C LEU A 258 -7.87 -14.50 -8.41
N GLY A 259 -7.17 -15.53 -8.88
CA GLY A 259 -7.21 -16.87 -8.31
C GLY A 259 -8.39 -17.71 -8.80
N SER A 260 -8.64 -17.75 -10.11
CA SER A 260 -9.57 -18.69 -10.74
C SER A 260 -8.92 -20.06 -10.99
N ILE A 261 -9.73 -21.12 -11.06
CA ILE A 261 -9.27 -22.46 -11.50
C ILE A 261 -8.77 -22.48 -12.95
N PHE A 262 -9.07 -21.42 -13.72
CA PHE A 262 -8.62 -21.21 -15.09
C PHE A 262 -7.47 -20.19 -15.19
N ASP A 263 -7.00 -19.66 -14.06
CA ASP A 263 -5.87 -18.74 -14.08
C ASP A 263 -4.60 -19.51 -14.45
N PRO A 264 -3.71 -18.89 -15.24
CA PRO A 264 -2.42 -19.49 -15.54
C PRO A 264 -1.67 -19.75 -14.24
N GLN A 265 -1.01 -20.91 -14.14
CA GLN A 265 -0.16 -21.22 -13.00
C GLN A 265 0.96 -20.16 -12.91
N PRO A 266 1.24 -19.61 -11.71
CA PRO A 266 2.32 -18.66 -11.53
C PRO A 266 3.64 -19.24 -12.06
N PHE A 267 4.36 -18.46 -12.85
CA PHE A 267 5.67 -18.82 -13.37
C PHE A 267 6.76 -17.95 -12.75
N GLN A 268 8.00 -18.44 -12.77
CA GLN A 268 9.13 -17.66 -12.30
C GLN A 268 9.36 -16.45 -13.22
N VAL A 269 9.26 -15.24 -12.67
CA VAL A 269 9.66 -14.02 -13.38
C VAL A 269 11.18 -13.94 -13.33
N ILE A 270 11.82 -14.06 -14.50
CA ILE A 270 13.28 -13.96 -14.63
C ILE A 270 13.66 -12.48 -14.54
N GLY A 271 14.56 -12.18 -13.61
CA GLY A 271 15.14 -10.86 -13.40
C GLY A 271 16.42 -10.63 -14.20
N ASN A 272 17.07 -9.50 -13.98
CA ASN A 272 18.37 -9.14 -14.56
C ASN A 272 19.51 -9.22 -13.54
N ILE A 273 19.40 -10.07 -12.51
CA ILE A 273 20.38 -10.19 -11.43
C ILE A 273 20.82 -11.65 -11.32
N HIS A 274 22.12 -11.86 -11.24
CA HIS A 274 22.76 -13.16 -11.36
C HIS A 274 23.76 -13.42 -10.23
N GLY A 275 23.87 -14.68 -9.82
CA GLY A 275 24.94 -15.14 -8.93
C GLY A 275 26.29 -15.13 -9.65
N VAL A 276 27.28 -14.46 -9.06
CA VAL A 276 28.67 -14.45 -9.57
C VAL A 276 29.47 -15.57 -8.92
N THR A 277 29.23 -15.85 -7.64
CA THR A 277 29.87 -16.97 -6.92
C THR A 277 29.36 -18.33 -7.40
N ASP A 278 28.07 -18.41 -7.71
CA ASP A 278 27.41 -19.60 -8.21
C ASP A 278 26.38 -19.18 -9.28
N PRO A 279 26.71 -19.31 -10.57
CA PRO A 279 25.81 -18.92 -11.67
C PRO A 279 24.52 -19.74 -11.75
N THR A 280 24.44 -20.88 -11.06
CA THR A 280 23.24 -21.74 -11.05
C THR A 280 22.26 -21.38 -9.94
N GLU A 281 22.67 -20.51 -9.01
CA GLU A 281 21.82 -20.04 -7.91
C GLU A 281 20.71 -19.12 -8.44
N PRO A 282 19.43 -19.43 -8.18
CA PRO A 282 18.33 -18.53 -8.45
C PRO A 282 18.44 -17.21 -7.67
N VAL A 283 18.14 -16.10 -8.34
CA VAL A 283 17.98 -14.78 -7.74
C VAL A 283 16.66 -14.20 -8.22
N VAL A 284 15.93 -13.53 -7.33
CA VAL A 284 14.63 -12.94 -7.63
C VAL A 284 14.77 -11.43 -7.63
N GLY A 285 14.18 -10.77 -8.64
CA GLY A 285 14.06 -9.31 -8.67
C GLY A 285 14.76 -8.67 -9.86
N TYR A 286 14.58 -7.35 -10.02
CA TYR A 286 15.02 -6.62 -11.19
C TYR A 286 15.53 -5.24 -10.79
N LEU A 287 16.65 -4.82 -11.40
CA LEU A 287 17.20 -3.48 -11.26
C LEU A 287 16.73 -2.59 -12.41
N GLY A 288 15.90 -1.59 -12.09
CA GLY A 288 15.53 -0.52 -13.03
C GLY A 288 16.43 0.71 -12.94
N GLY A 289 16.38 1.58 -13.95
CA GLY A 289 17.15 2.83 -13.97
C GLY A 289 16.42 3.95 -14.67
N TYR A 290 16.08 5.01 -13.94
CA TYR A 290 15.26 6.11 -14.45
C TYR A 290 15.36 7.38 -13.59
N THR A 291 14.98 8.54 -14.12
CA THR A 291 14.57 9.68 -13.28
C THR A 291 13.13 9.49 -12.79
N VAL A 292 12.68 10.25 -11.81
CA VAL A 292 11.30 10.16 -11.29
C VAL A 292 10.60 11.48 -11.48
N GLU A 293 9.42 11.45 -12.09
CA GLU A 293 8.53 12.61 -12.20
C GLU A 293 7.33 12.43 -11.28
N GLU A 294 6.94 13.49 -10.58
CA GLU A 294 5.90 13.45 -9.57
C GLU A 294 4.86 14.54 -9.80
N LYS A 295 3.58 14.21 -9.63
CA LYS A 295 2.48 15.19 -9.69
C LYS A 295 1.42 14.89 -8.66
N ARG A 296 1.15 15.88 -7.79
CA ARG A 296 0.13 15.79 -6.74
C ARG A 296 -1.11 16.60 -7.13
N ILE A 297 -2.28 16.01 -6.92
CA ILE A 297 -3.57 16.71 -7.00
C ILE A 297 -4.41 16.46 -5.75
N PHE A 298 -5.44 17.29 -5.60
CA PHE A 298 -6.41 17.19 -4.51
C PHE A 298 -7.83 17.11 -5.07
N VAL A 299 -8.71 16.48 -4.31
CA VAL A 299 -10.15 16.46 -4.55
C VAL A 299 -10.83 16.80 -3.23
N ASN A 300 -11.59 17.89 -3.21
CA ASN A 300 -12.42 18.27 -2.07
C ASN A 300 -13.82 17.69 -2.22
N SER A 301 -14.47 17.39 -1.10
CA SER A 301 -15.84 16.87 -1.10
C SER A 301 -16.85 17.81 -1.78
N THR A 302 -16.57 19.11 -1.80
CA THR A 302 -17.36 20.13 -2.49
C THR A 302 -17.32 20.03 -4.02
N GLU A 303 -16.33 19.34 -4.59
CA GLU A 303 -16.18 19.10 -6.03
C GLU A 303 -16.92 17.84 -6.49
N LEU A 304 -17.44 17.04 -5.54
CA LEU A 304 -18.10 15.77 -5.81
C LEU A 304 -19.62 15.92 -5.97
N PRO A 305 -20.29 14.98 -6.65
CA PRO A 305 -21.75 15.00 -6.77
C PRO A 305 -22.44 15.04 -5.40
N THR A 306 -23.31 16.03 -5.19
CA THR A 306 -24.05 16.25 -3.92
C THR A 306 -25.06 15.14 -3.60
N THR A 307 -25.38 14.30 -4.59
CA THR A 307 -26.22 13.10 -4.44
C THR A 307 -25.48 11.95 -3.78
N TRP A 308 -24.15 11.94 -3.77
CA TRP A 308 -23.39 10.88 -3.13
C TRP A 308 -23.53 10.94 -1.61
N ARG A 309 -23.58 9.76 -0.99
CA ARG A 309 -23.61 9.58 0.46
C ARG A 309 -22.38 8.77 0.84
N ILE A 310 -21.26 9.48 0.94
CA ILE A 310 -19.97 8.87 1.26
C ILE A 310 -19.99 8.43 2.73
N PRO A 311 -19.69 7.16 3.03
CA PRO A 311 -19.77 6.63 4.40
C PRO A 311 -18.77 7.32 5.34
N THR A 312 -19.07 7.29 6.64
CA THR A 312 -18.15 7.69 7.72
C THR A 312 -17.02 6.67 7.86
N GLY A 313 -17.31 5.39 7.58
CA GLY A 313 -16.45 4.26 7.94
C GLY A 313 -16.68 3.77 9.38
N TYR A 314 -17.67 4.35 10.07
CA TYR A 314 -18.01 4.13 11.47
C TYR A 314 -19.52 3.86 11.65
N GLU A 315 -20.22 3.46 10.60
CA GLU A 315 -21.67 3.18 10.63
C GLU A 315 -22.06 2.12 11.66
N SER A 316 -21.14 1.22 12.02
CA SER A 316 -21.30 0.20 13.06
C SER A 316 -20.94 0.67 14.46
N CYS A 317 -20.37 1.86 14.62
CA CYS A 317 -19.98 2.39 15.92
C CYS A 317 -21.20 2.71 16.77
N ARG A 318 -21.20 2.22 18.00
CA ARG A 318 -22.24 2.45 19.00
C ARG A 318 -21.56 2.83 20.29
N ALA A 319 -21.78 4.06 20.72
CA ALA A 319 -21.43 4.49 22.07
C ALA A 319 -22.53 4.08 23.05
N ASP A 320 -22.17 3.84 24.30
CA ASP A 320 -23.10 3.52 25.38
C ASP A 320 -22.77 4.33 26.63
N THR A 321 -23.76 4.51 27.50
CA THR A 321 -23.66 5.33 28.70
C THR A 321 -23.41 4.45 29.93
N PHE A 322 -22.30 4.69 30.61
CA PHE A 322 -21.92 3.98 31.83
C PHE A 322 -21.96 4.91 33.03
N LEU A 323 -22.64 4.47 34.09
CA LEU A 323 -22.78 5.24 35.33
C LEU A 323 -21.45 5.26 36.09
N LEU A 324 -21.14 6.37 36.76
CA LEU A 324 -20.03 6.43 37.71
C LEU A 324 -20.28 5.52 38.92
N ASN A 325 -21.50 5.54 39.44
CA ASN A 325 -21.94 4.75 40.58
C ASN A 325 -23.16 3.90 40.19
N PRO A 326 -22.97 2.77 39.47
CA PRO A 326 -24.07 1.89 39.07
C PRO A 326 -24.61 1.06 40.25
N PRO A 327 -25.84 0.51 40.14
CA PRO A 327 -26.26 -0.59 41.01
C PRO A 327 -25.38 -1.83 40.78
N PRO A 328 -25.30 -2.78 41.74
CA PRO A 328 -24.42 -3.96 41.67
C PRO A 328 -24.61 -4.86 40.44
N THR A 329 -25.74 -4.74 39.74
CA THR A 329 -26.07 -5.51 38.53
C THR A 329 -25.54 -4.89 37.23
N LYS A 330 -24.87 -3.73 37.29
CA LYS A 330 -24.37 -3.00 36.13
C LYS A 330 -22.89 -2.66 36.29
N VAL A 331 -22.18 -2.57 35.16
CA VAL A 331 -20.76 -2.25 35.08
C VAL A 331 -20.55 -0.74 35.24
N ALA A 332 -19.52 -0.32 35.97
CA ALA A 332 -19.20 1.10 36.15
C ALA A 332 -18.41 1.66 34.96
N ALA A 333 -18.47 2.98 34.78
CA ALA A 333 -17.67 3.67 33.76
C ALA A 333 -16.16 3.41 33.94
N ALA A 334 -15.69 3.35 35.19
CA ALA A 334 -14.30 3.06 35.52
C ALA A 334 -13.88 1.65 35.04
N ASP A 335 -14.74 0.64 35.26
CA ASP A 335 -14.46 -0.74 34.82
C ASP A 335 -14.42 -0.84 33.30
N MET A 336 -15.30 -0.12 32.60
CA MET A 336 -15.27 -0.06 31.13
C MET A 336 -14.01 0.64 30.61
N ALA A 337 -13.59 1.72 31.28
CA ALA A 337 -12.35 2.41 30.94
C ALA A 337 -11.13 1.50 31.16
N ASP A 338 -11.11 0.73 32.25
CA ASP A 338 -10.09 -0.28 32.53
C ASP A 338 -10.11 -1.42 31.50
N ALA A 339 -11.27 -1.75 30.95
CA ALA A 339 -11.44 -2.68 29.83
C ALA A 339 -11.06 -2.07 28.46
N GLY A 340 -10.61 -0.82 28.43
CA GLY A 340 -10.10 -0.14 27.24
C GLY A 340 -11.13 0.70 26.48
N TRP A 341 -12.35 0.90 26.99
CA TRP A 341 -13.30 1.85 26.38
C TRP A 341 -12.86 3.29 26.63
N LEU A 342 -13.08 4.15 25.65
CA LEU A 342 -12.71 5.56 25.73
C LEU A 342 -13.93 6.42 26.12
N PRO A 343 -13.81 7.30 27.14
CA PRO A 343 -14.85 8.25 27.45
C PRO A 343 -14.95 9.33 26.36
N ILE A 344 -16.18 9.61 25.93
CA ILE A 344 -16.51 10.58 24.89
C ILE A 344 -16.92 11.89 25.54
N SER A 345 -17.98 11.87 26.35
CA SER A 345 -18.53 13.06 27.02
C SER A 345 -19.13 12.70 28.37
N GLY A 346 -19.18 13.68 29.27
CA GLY A 346 -19.84 13.54 30.56
C GLY A 346 -21.35 13.76 30.43
N VAL A 347 -22.14 12.88 31.03
CA VAL A 347 -23.59 13.03 31.12
C VAL A 347 -23.93 13.75 32.42
N LEU A 348 -24.56 14.91 32.30
CA LEU A 348 -24.88 15.79 33.42
C LEU A 348 -26.25 15.46 34.01
N SER A 349 -26.32 15.49 35.34
CA SER A 349 -27.59 15.45 36.08
C SER A 349 -28.29 16.81 35.98
N PRO A 350 -29.57 16.91 36.40
CA PRO A 350 -30.28 18.19 36.43
C PRO A 350 -29.59 19.28 37.27
N THR A 351 -28.74 18.90 38.23
CA THR A 351 -27.96 19.81 39.08
C THR A 351 -26.58 20.15 38.49
N GLY A 352 -26.27 19.69 37.27
CA GLY A 352 -25.02 19.97 36.58
C GLY A 352 -23.83 19.09 36.98
N VAL A 353 -24.05 18.06 37.81
CA VAL A 353 -23.00 17.12 38.23
C VAL A 353 -22.92 15.95 37.23
N VAL A 354 -21.73 15.61 36.76
CA VAL A 354 -21.50 14.42 35.93
C VAL A 354 -21.83 13.16 36.75
N TYR A 355 -22.76 12.33 36.26
CA TYR A 355 -23.13 11.07 36.93
C TYR A 355 -22.87 9.82 36.07
N ALA A 356 -22.56 10.01 34.79
CA ALA A 356 -22.24 8.96 33.84
C ALA A 356 -21.32 9.49 32.73
N TYR A 357 -20.69 8.60 31.99
CA TYR A 357 -19.96 8.92 30.77
C TYR A 357 -20.56 8.18 29.58
N LEU A 358 -20.71 8.91 28.47
CA LEU A 358 -20.86 8.26 27.17
C LEU A 358 -19.48 7.72 26.79
N MET A 359 -19.39 6.44 26.43
CA MET A 359 -18.13 5.78 26.13
C MET A 359 -18.25 4.95 24.84
N GLY A 360 -17.14 4.75 24.15
CA GLY A 360 -17.08 3.93 22.94
C GLY A 360 -15.78 3.14 22.84
N PRO A 361 -15.73 2.13 21.96
CA PRO A 361 -14.51 1.38 21.72
C PRO A 361 -13.44 2.27 21.07
N PRO A 362 -12.13 2.00 21.29
CA PRO A 362 -11.05 2.81 20.72
C PRO A 362 -11.13 2.97 19.21
N SER A 363 -11.51 1.92 18.49
CA SER A 363 -11.65 1.96 17.03
C SER A 363 -12.71 2.94 16.52
N CYS A 364 -13.62 3.42 17.38
CA CYS A 364 -14.66 4.39 17.02
C CYS A 364 -14.32 5.81 17.49
N VAL A 365 -13.58 5.93 18.59
CA VAL A 365 -13.36 7.21 19.28
C VAL A 365 -11.97 7.78 18.96
N ASP A 366 -10.99 6.93 18.68
CA ASP A 366 -9.60 7.30 18.42
C ASP A 366 -9.22 7.04 16.95
N CYS A 367 -9.12 8.12 16.16
CA CYS A 367 -8.76 8.03 14.74
C CYS A 367 -7.34 7.51 14.51
N ARG A 368 -6.46 7.55 15.52
CA ARG A 368 -5.06 7.08 15.43
C ARG A 368 -4.96 5.56 15.31
N THR A 369 -6.05 4.84 15.58
CA THR A 369 -6.15 3.40 15.31
C THR A 369 -5.98 3.06 13.83
N PHE A 370 -6.30 4.01 12.95
CA PHE A 370 -6.22 3.84 11.50
C PHE A 370 -5.33 4.88 10.81
N GLY A 371 -4.98 5.97 11.47
CA GLY A 371 -4.23 7.07 10.87
C GLY A 371 -3.32 7.79 11.87
N THR A 372 -3.01 9.04 11.55
CA THR A 372 -2.16 9.89 12.38
C THR A 372 -2.76 11.29 12.51
N THR A 373 -2.56 11.93 13.66
CA THR A 373 -2.95 13.32 13.92
C THR A 373 -1.93 14.31 13.36
N THR A 374 -0.78 13.82 12.88
CA THR A 374 0.23 14.62 12.20
C THR A 374 -0.23 14.95 10.79
N LYS A 375 -0.63 16.21 10.59
CA LYS A 375 -0.98 16.74 9.28
C LYS A 375 0.21 16.60 8.30
N PRO A 376 0.02 15.99 7.12
CA PRO A 376 1.08 15.91 6.11
C PRO A 376 1.53 17.31 5.66
N GLY A 377 2.83 17.52 5.48
CA GLY A 377 3.37 18.85 5.12
C GLY A 377 2.90 19.38 3.76
N PHE A 378 2.44 18.51 2.87
CA PHE A 378 1.87 18.88 1.56
C PHE A 378 0.37 19.20 1.61
N TRP A 379 -0.32 19.00 2.75
CA TRP A 379 -1.78 19.13 2.87
C TRP A 379 -2.25 20.57 3.03
#